data_AF-A0A2R6NKQ9-F1
#
_entry.id   AF-A0A2R6NKQ9-F1
#
_cell.length_a   1.000
_cell.length_b   1.000
_cell.length_c   1.000
_cell.angle_alpha   90.00
_cell.angle_beta   90.00
_cell.angle_gamma   90.00
#
_symmetry.space_group_name_H-M   'P 1'
#
loop_
_entity.id
_entity.type
_entity.pdbx_description
1 polymer ?
#
loop_
_entity_poly.entity_id
_entity_poly.type
_entity_poly.pdbx_seq_one_letter_code
_entity_poly.pdbx_strand_id
1 'polypeptide(L)'
;MPFIPRNPPPPKDSIDSADILPEATAGIFSLITFSWITPLLALGYARALEASDLYKLEDHRSAAVIAEKINTSFEARQRKAQEYNTRLASGEISPGWRKVWWLVRGRRAEREKLWREQDGRKRASLVWALNDSVKYWFWSGAILKLSSDITTILTPLVVKVRFSTLVS
;
A
#
# COMPACT_ATOMS: atom_id res chain seq x y z
N MET A 1 33.74 3.39 -17.28
CA MET A 1 32.90 4.44 -16.65
C MET A 1 33.74 5.18 -15.61
N PRO A 2 33.66 6.52 -15.50
CA PRO A 2 34.18 7.20 -14.32
C PRO A 2 33.39 6.69 -13.11
N PHE A 3 34.00 6.56 -11.92
CA PHE A 3 33.40 6.07 -10.66
C PHE A 3 33.33 4.56 -10.39
N ILE A 4 33.96 3.70 -11.22
CA ILE A 4 34.06 2.26 -10.92
C ILE A 4 35.45 1.95 -10.34
N PRO A 5 35.55 1.38 -9.13
CA PRO A 5 36.82 1.00 -8.54
C PRO A 5 37.44 -0.15 -9.36
N ARG A 6 38.70 0.00 -9.76
CA ARG A 6 39.44 -1.04 -10.50
C ARG A 6 39.74 -2.27 -9.64
N ASN A 7 39.84 -2.08 -8.32
CA ASN A 7 39.98 -3.14 -7.33
C ASN A 7 38.77 -3.07 -6.38
N PRO A 8 37.73 -3.88 -6.61
CA PRO A 8 36.59 -3.93 -5.69
C PRO A 8 37.02 -4.53 -4.34
N PRO A 9 36.39 -4.11 -3.22
CA PRO A 9 36.61 -4.73 -1.93
C PRO A 9 36.19 -6.21 -1.96
N PRO A 10 36.87 -7.08 -1.18
CA PRO A 10 36.47 -8.47 -1.04
C PRO A 10 35.05 -8.57 -0.47
N PRO A 11 34.34 -9.68 -0.74
CA PRO A 11 33.03 -9.92 -0.14
C PRO A 11 33.13 -9.98 1.38
N LYS A 12 32.07 -9.55 2.06
CA LYS A 12 31.98 -9.63 3.52
C LYS A 12 31.78 -11.08 3.96
N ASP A 13 32.35 -11.45 5.10
CA ASP A 13 32.37 -12.83 5.60
C ASP A 13 30.98 -13.39 5.98
N SER A 14 30.00 -12.53 6.31
CA SER A 14 28.67 -12.96 6.73
C SER A 14 27.55 -11.99 6.37
N ILE A 15 26.35 -12.52 6.17
CA ILE A 15 25.11 -11.73 5.95
C ILE A 15 24.81 -10.83 7.16
N ASP A 16 25.22 -11.24 8.36
CA ASP A 16 25.02 -10.45 9.58
C ASP A 16 25.90 -9.20 9.66
N SER A 17 26.96 -9.12 8.85
CA SER A 17 27.82 -7.94 8.73
C SER A 17 27.39 -6.95 7.63
N ALA A 18 26.26 -7.21 6.98
CA ALA A 18 25.68 -6.31 5.98
C ALA A 18 25.32 -4.95 6.58
N ASP A 19 25.59 -3.89 5.84
CA ASP A 19 25.30 -2.51 6.26
C ASP A 19 23.80 -2.23 6.17
N ILE A 20 23.32 -1.22 6.90
CA ILE A 20 21.94 -0.74 6.81
C ILE A 20 21.73 -0.05 5.45
N LEU A 21 20.52 -0.18 4.90
CA LEU A 21 20.12 0.45 3.66
C LEU A 21 20.41 1.98 3.67
N PRO A 22 21.21 2.50 2.73
CA PRO A 22 21.58 3.92 2.71
C PRO A 22 20.40 4.85 2.37
N GLU A 23 19.25 4.31 1.94
CA GLU A 23 17.98 5.03 1.83
C GLU A 23 17.61 5.73 3.15
N ALA A 24 17.88 5.08 4.29
CA ALA A 24 17.55 5.58 5.62
C ALA A 24 18.24 6.91 5.95
N THR A 25 19.48 7.07 5.45
CA THR A 25 20.34 8.22 5.71
C THR A 25 20.43 9.18 4.51
N ALA A 26 19.77 8.87 3.39
CA ALA A 26 19.87 9.63 2.17
C ALA A 26 19.11 10.97 2.24
N GLY A 27 19.71 12.03 1.70
CA GLY A 27 19.02 13.31 1.50
C GLY A 27 17.91 13.22 0.44
N ILE A 28 16.98 14.18 0.46
CA ILE A 28 15.78 14.21 -0.41
C ILE A 28 16.13 14.09 -1.90
N PHE A 29 17.14 14.82 -2.37
CA PHE A 29 17.56 14.74 -3.78
C PHE A 29 18.06 13.34 -4.15
N SER A 30 18.84 12.71 -3.27
CA SER A 30 19.35 11.34 -3.47
C SER A 30 18.22 10.31 -3.51
N LEU A 31 17.17 10.50 -2.70
CA LEU A 31 15.97 9.66 -2.73
C LEU A 31 15.21 9.79 -4.05
N ILE A 32 15.02 11.01 -4.55
CA ILE A 32 14.28 11.29 -5.80
C ILE A 32 15.04 10.75 -7.03
N THR A 33 16.36 10.95 -7.08
CA THR A 33 17.18 10.51 -8.22
C THR A 33 17.71 9.09 -8.08
N PHE A 34 17.35 8.38 -7.01
CA PHE A 34 17.86 7.05 -6.67
C PHE A 34 19.39 6.97 -6.58
N SER A 35 20.08 8.09 -6.32
CA SER A 35 21.55 8.12 -6.31
C SER A 35 22.16 7.25 -5.22
N TRP A 36 21.42 6.99 -4.14
CA TRP A 36 21.86 6.18 -3.00
C TRP A 36 22.20 4.72 -3.36
N ILE A 37 21.64 4.17 -4.46
CA ILE A 37 21.91 2.78 -4.88
C ILE A 37 23.19 2.67 -5.73
N THR A 38 23.71 3.79 -6.23
CA THR A 38 24.86 3.84 -7.15
C THR A 38 26.09 3.05 -6.68
N PRO A 39 26.50 3.10 -5.39
CA PRO A 39 27.65 2.33 -4.92
C PRO A 39 27.48 0.82 -5.07
N LEU A 40 26.27 0.30 -4.85
CA LEU A 40 25.96 -1.12 -5.00
C LEU A 40 26.00 -1.53 -6.47
N LEU A 41 25.47 -0.71 -7.36
CA LEU A 41 25.52 -0.95 -8.80
C LEU A 41 26.96 -0.93 -9.34
N ALA A 42 27.79 0.00 -8.86
CA ALA A 42 29.20 0.07 -9.22
C ALA A 42 29.97 -1.18 -8.74
N LEU A 43 29.67 -1.68 -7.54
CA LEU A 43 30.26 -2.91 -7.01
C LEU A 43 29.85 -4.13 -7.86
N GLY A 44 28.56 -4.26 -8.18
CA GLY A 44 28.04 -5.34 -9.03
C GLY A 44 28.55 -5.31 -10.48
N TYR A 45 28.97 -4.13 -10.96
CA TYR A 45 29.68 -4.03 -12.23
C TYR A 45 31.14 -4.53 -12.11
N ALA A 46 31.81 -4.24 -11.00
CA ALA A 46 33.21 -4.59 -10.79
C ALA A 46 33.40 -6.09 -10.47
N ARG A 47 32.46 -6.71 -9.74
CA ARG A 47 32.47 -8.15 -9.43
C ARG A 47 31.05 -8.68 -9.23
N ALA A 48 30.89 -10.01 -9.26
CA ALA A 48 29.63 -10.65 -8.88
C ALA A 48 29.28 -10.32 -7.41
N LEU A 49 28.01 -9.97 -7.19
CA LEU A 49 27.46 -9.67 -5.87
C LEU A 49 27.22 -10.96 -5.09
N GLU A 50 27.58 -10.96 -3.81
CA GLU A 50 27.25 -12.01 -2.86
C GLU A 50 26.15 -11.54 -1.90
N ALA A 51 25.49 -12.48 -1.22
CA ALA A 51 24.40 -12.16 -0.30
C ALA A 51 24.85 -11.25 0.86
N SER A 52 26.13 -11.35 1.26
CA SER A 52 26.72 -10.52 2.30
C SER A 52 27.00 -9.08 1.89
N ASP A 53 27.01 -8.78 0.59
CA ASP A 53 27.19 -7.42 0.05
C ASP A 53 25.88 -6.62 -0.03
N LEU A 54 24.74 -7.30 0.13
CA LEU A 54 23.43 -6.65 0.09
C LEU A 54 23.17 -5.91 1.40
N TYR A 55 22.39 -4.83 1.31
CA TYR A 55 21.99 -4.08 2.50
C TYR A 55 20.91 -4.80 3.31
N LYS A 56 20.97 -4.62 4.62
CA LYS A 56 19.89 -5.01 5.53
C LYS A 56 18.71 -4.06 5.39
N LEU A 57 17.51 -4.64 5.37
CA LEU A 57 16.27 -3.89 5.46
C LEU A 57 16.12 -3.31 6.87
N GLU A 58 15.56 -2.10 6.97
CA GLU A 58 15.27 -1.49 8.26
C GLU A 58 14.20 -2.27 9.04
N ASP A 59 14.35 -2.36 10.36
CA ASP A 59 13.46 -3.13 11.23
C ASP A 59 11.99 -2.71 11.11
N HIS A 60 11.72 -1.43 10.87
CA HIS A 60 10.36 -0.91 10.76
C HIS A 60 9.62 -1.34 9.47
N ARG A 61 10.36 -1.82 8.46
CA ARG A 61 9.83 -2.40 7.21
C ARG A 61 9.85 -3.93 7.22
N SER A 62 10.25 -4.54 8.33
CA SER A 62 10.27 -5.99 8.47
C SER A 62 8.87 -6.61 8.37
N ALA A 63 8.83 -7.87 7.92
CA ALA A 63 7.58 -8.63 7.83
C ALA A 63 6.88 -8.75 9.19
N ALA A 64 7.64 -8.84 10.29
CA ALA A 64 7.10 -8.93 11.64
C ALA A 64 6.28 -7.68 12.00
N VAL A 65 6.83 -6.48 11.79
CA VAL A 65 6.16 -5.21 12.09
C VAL A 65 4.90 -5.02 11.24
N ILE A 66 4.96 -5.39 9.96
CA ILE A 66 3.79 -5.29 9.08
C ILE A 66 2.71 -6.31 9.44
N ALA A 67 3.10 -7.56 9.75
CA ALA A 67 2.19 -8.60 10.19
C ALA A 67 1.47 -8.22 11.50
N GLU A 68 2.20 -7.66 12.46
CA GLU A 68 1.63 -7.17 13.72
C GLU A 68 0.58 -6.07 13.48
N LYS A 69 0.88 -5.10 12.60
CA LYS A 69 -0.07 -4.04 12.21
C LYS A 69 -1.35 -4.62 11.59
N ILE A 70 -1.20 -5.62 10.70
CA ILE A 70 -2.34 -6.27 10.03
C ILE A 70 -3.19 -7.03 11.06
N ASN A 71 -2.56 -7.82 11.93
CA ASN A 71 -3.25 -8.61 12.95
C ASN A 71 -4.01 -7.71 13.91
N THR A 72 -3.36 -6.67 14.46
CA THR A 72 -3.98 -5.69 15.36
C THR A 72 -5.21 -5.03 14.71
N SER A 73 -5.06 -4.62 13.44
CA SER A 73 -6.12 -3.99 12.65
C SER A 73 -7.29 -4.94 12.36
N PHE A 74 -7.00 -6.23 12.16
CA PHE A 74 -7.98 -7.27 11.89
C PHE A 74 -8.74 -7.69 13.15
N GLU A 75 -8.04 -7.90 14.27
CA GLU A 75 -8.64 -8.20 15.58
C GLU A 75 -9.59 -7.09 16.04
N ALA A 76 -9.18 -5.82 15.89
CA ALA A 76 -10.04 -4.69 16.20
C ALA A 76 -11.33 -4.69 15.36
N ARG A 77 -11.27 -5.14 14.10
CA ARG A 77 -12.44 -5.30 13.22
C ARG A 77 -13.28 -6.51 13.58
N GLN A 78 -12.66 -7.62 13.97
CA GLN A 78 -13.38 -8.79 14.46
C GLN A 78 -14.19 -8.45 15.70
N ARG A 79 -13.60 -7.76 16.68
CA ARG A 79 -14.30 -7.32 17.89
C ARG A 79 -15.51 -6.46 17.56
N LYS A 80 -15.34 -5.43 16.72
CA LYS A 80 -16.46 -4.57 16.26
C LYS A 80 -17.54 -5.34 15.51
N ALA A 81 -17.16 -6.30 14.66
CA ALA A 81 -18.11 -7.13 13.93
C ALA A 81 -18.88 -8.06 14.88
N GLN A 82 -18.21 -8.63 15.88
CA GLN A 82 -18.81 -9.52 16.86
C GLN A 82 -19.76 -8.77 17.79
N GLU A 83 -19.37 -7.60 18.31
CA GLU A 83 -20.26 -6.69 19.06
C GLU A 83 -21.49 -6.28 18.25
N TYR A 84 -21.32 -6.01 16.96
CA TYR A 84 -22.47 -5.72 16.08
C TYR A 84 -23.37 -6.96 15.93
N ASN A 85 -22.80 -8.15 15.76
CA ASN A 85 -23.54 -9.39 15.56
C ASN A 85 -24.28 -9.83 16.84
N THR A 86 -23.70 -9.64 18.02
CA THR A 86 -24.37 -9.92 19.30
C THR A 86 -25.55 -8.98 19.50
N ARG A 87 -25.40 -7.69 19.21
CA ARG A 87 -26.48 -6.70 19.25
C ARG A 87 -27.57 -6.93 18.18
N LEU A 88 -27.18 -7.50 17.04
CA LEU A 88 -28.13 -7.94 16.02
C LEU A 88 -28.95 -9.15 16.50
N ALA A 89 -28.31 -10.08 17.20
CA ALA A 89 -28.95 -11.26 17.78
C ALA A 89 -29.83 -10.94 18.99
N SER A 90 -29.43 -9.98 19.85
CA SER A 90 -30.24 -9.50 20.98
C SER A 90 -31.48 -8.71 20.55
N GLY A 91 -31.61 -8.40 19.25
CA GLY A 91 -32.78 -7.69 18.72
C GLY A 91 -32.66 -6.16 18.77
N GLU A 92 -31.64 -5.62 19.45
CA GLU A 92 -31.42 -4.17 19.66
C GLU A 92 -31.28 -3.38 18.34
N ILE A 93 -30.68 -4.00 17.33
CA ILE A 93 -30.46 -3.33 16.03
C ILE A 93 -31.72 -3.47 15.19
N SER A 94 -32.37 -2.34 14.90
CA SER A 94 -33.51 -2.29 13.98
C SER A 94 -33.04 -2.18 12.51
N PRO A 95 -33.80 -2.71 11.52
CA PRO A 95 -33.44 -2.62 10.11
C PRO A 95 -33.53 -1.21 9.51
N GLY A 96 -33.98 -0.20 10.28
CA GLY A 96 -34.14 1.18 9.83
C GLY A 96 -34.95 1.31 8.53
N TRP A 97 -34.43 2.07 7.57
CA TRP A 97 -35.05 2.32 6.26
C TRP A 97 -35.25 1.05 5.42
N ARG A 98 -34.52 -0.04 5.70
CA ARG A 98 -34.71 -1.32 4.99
C ARG A 98 -36.10 -1.90 5.21
N LYS A 99 -36.73 -1.66 6.36
CA LYS A 99 -38.13 -2.06 6.61
C LYS A 99 -39.10 -1.38 5.63
N VAL A 100 -38.90 -0.10 5.36
CA VAL A 100 -39.69 0.65 4.37
C VAL A 100 -39.45 0.09 2.97
N TRP A 101 -38.20 -0.21 2.65
CA TRP A 101 -37.84 -0.78 1.36
C TRP A 101 -38.44 -2.19 1.16
N TRP A 102 -38.52 -3.02 2.20
CA TRP A 102 -39.18 -4.34 2.17
C TRP A 102 -40.70 -4.25 2.12
N LEU A 103 -41.31 -3.16 2.60
CA LEU A 103 -42.74 -2.92 2.43
C LEU A 103 -43.08 -2.71 0.95
N VAL A 104 -42.26 -1.95 0.22
CA VAL A 104 -42.45 -1.71 -1.22
C VAL A 104 -42.17 -2.97 -2.05
N ARG A 105 -41.14 -3.75 -1.70
CA ARG A 105 -40.74 -4.95 -2.48
C ARG A 105 -41.53 -6.23 -2.13
N GLY A 106 -42.38 -6.21 -1.11
CA GLY A 106 -43.11 -7.39 -0.61
C GLY A 106 -42.23 -8.43 0.12
N ARG A 107 -42.89 -9.42 0.76
CA ARG A 107 -42.28 -10.53 1.56
C ARG A 107 -41.41 -10.06 2.73
N ARG A 108 -41.96 -9.16 3.55
CA ARG A 108 -41.25 -8.55 4.69
C ARG A 108 -40.72 -9.55 5.71
N ALA A 109 -41.53 -10.51 6.15
CA ALA A 109 -41.18 -11.43 7.23
C ALA A 109 -40.00 -12.36 6.86
N GLU A 110 -40.00 -12.89 5.62
CA GLU A 110 -38.91 -13.72 5.11
C GLU A 110 -37.60 -12.93 4.98
N ARG A 111 -37.67 -11.70 4.42
CA ARG A 111 -36.48 -10.84 4.28
C ARG A 111 -35.92 -10.37 5.61
N GLU A 112 -36.78 -10.12 6.60
CA GLU A 112 -36.36 -9.76 7.95
C GLU A 112 -35.64 -10.95 8.63
N LYS A 113 -36.14 -12.19 8.45
CA LYS A 113 -35.43 -13.40 8.90
C LYS A 113 -34.08 -13.57 8.20
N LEU A 114 -34.05 -13.55 6.87
CA LEU A 114 -32.81 -13.68 6.09
C LEU A 114 -31.77 -12.62 6.46
N TRP A 115 -32.22 -11.39 6.75
CA TRP A 115 -31.33 -10.33 7.22
C TRP A 115 -30.80 -10.58 8.64
N ARG A 116 -31.61 -11.05 9.57
CA ARG A 116 -31.15 -11.39 10.93
C ARG A 116 -30.17 -12.57 10.92
N GLU A 117 -30.39 -13.53 10.04
CA GLU A 117 -29.61 -14.78 9.98
C GLU A 117 -28.32 -14.65 9.17
N GLN A 118 -28.34 -13.96 8.03
CA GLN A 118 -27.21 -13.90 7.10
C GLN A 118 -26.80 -12.46 6.74
N ASP A 119 -27.64 -11.72 6.01
CA ASP A 119 -27.22 -10.46 5.35
C ASP A 119 -26.90 -9.31 6.32
N GLY A 120 -27.48 -9.34 7.51
CA GLY A 120 -27.24 -8.35 8.55
C GLY A 120 -25.94 -8.59 9.29
N ARG A 121 -25.42 -9.82 9.31
CA ARG A 121 -24.21 -10.13 10.07
C ARG A 121 -23.00 -9.47 9.42
N LYS A 122 -22.24 -8.73 10.22
CA LYS A 122 -20.96 -8.15 9.80
C LYS A 122 -19.87 -9.20 9.92
N ARG A 123 -18.94 -9.17 8.97
CA ARG A 123 -17.70 -9.95 8.99
C ARG A 123 -16.52 -8.99 8.99
N ALA A 124 -15.46 -9.34 9.70
CA ALA A 124 -14.22 -8.60 9.61
C ALA A 124 -13.64 -8.78 8.20
N SER A 125 -13.30 -7.67 7.55
CA SER A 125 -12.75 -7.67 6.21
C SER A 125 -11.22 -7.61 6.27
N LEU A 126 -10.58 -8.69 5.82
CA LEU A 126 -9.11 -8.77 5.75
C LEU A 126 -8.54 -7.70 4.83
N VAL A 127 -9.17 -7.45 3.68
CA VAL A 127 -8.75 -6.42 2.71
C VAL A 127 -8.67 -5.03 3.36
N TRP A 128 -9.63 -4.67 4.21
CA TRP A 128 -9.60 -3.39 4.91
C TRP A 128 -8.54 -3.34 6.01
N ALA A 129 -8.26 -4.48 6.66
CA ALA A 129 -7.16 -4.57 7.63
C ALA A 129 -5.79 -4.43 6.96
N LEU A 130 -5.61 -5.06 5.80
CA LEU A 130 -4.44 -4.93 4.94
C LEU A 130 -4.26 -3.49 4.45
N ASN A 131 -5.33 -2.86 3.97
CA ASN A 131 -5.25 -1.46 3.51
C ASN A 131 -4.75 -0.54 4.63
N ASP A 132 -5.14 -0.75 5.89
CA ASP A 132 -4.66 0.09 6.98
C ASP A 132 -3.14 0.02 7.21
N SER A 133 -2.49 -1.11 6.89
CA SER A 133 -1.03 -1.24 7.07
C SER A 133 -0.24 -0.55 5.97
N VAL A 134 -0.76 -0.50 4.73
CA VAL A 134 -0.05 0.04 3.56
C VAL A 134 -0.62 1.34 2.99
N LYS A 135 -1.73 1.86 3.54
CA LYS A 135 -2.50 2.99 2.96
C LYS A 135 -1.64 4.18 2.57
N TYR A 136 -0.72 4.62 3.43
CA TYR A 136 0.06 5.82 3.16
C TYR A 136 0.96 5.65 1.93
N TRP A 137 1.60 4.50 1.81
CA TRP A 137 2.46 4.15 0.68
C TRP A 137 1.66 3.90 -0.60
N PHE A 138 0.54 3.21 -0.49
CA PHE A 138 -0.29 2.88 -1.65
C PHE A 138 -0.94 4.14 -2.26
N TRP A 139 -1.56 4.98 -1.41
CA TRP A 139 -2.28 6.15 -1.87
C TRP A 139 -1.36 7.30 -2.31
N SER A 140 -0.14 7.41 -1.77
CA SER A 140 0.85 8.36 -2.30
C SER A 140 1.23 8.04 -3.75
N GLY A 141 1.46 6.75 -4.06
CA GLY A 141 1.69 6.28 -5.42
C GLY A 141 0.49 6.52 -6.34
N ALA A 142 -0.74 6.33 -5.85
CA ALA A 142 -1.95 6.61 -6.60
C ALA A 142 -2.08 8.09 -6.99
N ILE A 143 -1.72 9.01 -6.08
CA ILE A 143 -1.73 10.46 -6.36
C ILE A 143 -0.66 10.81 -7.41
N LEU A 144 0.54 10.26 -7.28
CA LEU A 144 1.61 10.47 -8.27
C LEU A 144 1.17 9.96 -9.65
N LYS A 145 0.55 8.78 -9.72
CA LYS A 145 0.03 8.24 -10.97
C LYS A 145 -1.06 9.13 -11.58
N LEU A 146 -1.99 9.62 -10.75
CA LEU A 146 -3.04 10.53 -11.19
C LEU A 146 -2.45 11.80 -11.80
N SER A 147 -1.42 12.37 -11.18
CA SER A 147 -0.75 13.56 -11.72
C SER A 147 -0.09 13.29 -13.08
N SER A 148 0.55 12.13 -13.24
CA SER A 148 1.12 11.69 -14.52
C SER A 148 0.05 11.58 -15.61
N ASP A 149 -1.10 10.98 -15.28
CA ASP A 149 -2.19 10.80 -16.24
C ASP A 149 -2.79 12.14 -16.67
N ILE A 150 -2.91 13.09 -15.74
CA ILE A 150 -3.32 14.46 -16.06
C ILE A 150 -2.34 15.09 -17.07
N THR A 151 -1.04 14.99 -16.84
CA THR A 151 -0.03 15.54 -17.76
C THR A 151 -0.13 14.91 -19.17
N THR A 152 -0.30 13.60 -19.25
CA THR A 152 -0.47 12.89 -20.53
C THR A 152 -1.74 13.32 -21.26
N ILE A 153 -2.86 13.48 -20.55
CA ILE A 153 -4.13 13.93 -21.13
C ILE A 153 -4.04 15.37 -21.65
N LEU A 154 -3.27 16.25 -20.99
CA LEU A 154 -3.09 17.64 -21.39
C LEU A 154 -2.10 17.84 -22.56
N THR A 155 -1.25 16.84 -22.84
CA THR A 155 -0.22 16.89 -23.90
C THR A 155 -0.78 17.34 -25.27
N PRO A 156 -1.87 16.76 -25.83
CA PRO A 156 -2.42 17.20 -27.11
C PRO A 156 -2.94 18.64 -27.10
N LEU A 157 -3.43 19.15 -25.97
CA LEU A 157 -3.92 20.54 -25.86
C LEU A 157 -2.76 21.54 -25.95
N VAL A 158 -1.65 21.27 -25.25
CA VAL A 158 -0.44 22.10 -25.30
C VAL A 158 0.12 22.14 -26.72
N VAL A 159 0.14 20.99 -27.39
CA VAL A 159 0.58 20.86 -28.78
C VAL A 159 -0.34 21.67 -29.70
N LYS A 160 -1.67 21.58 -29.54
CA LYS A 160 -2.64 22.34 -30.33
C LYS A 160 -2.47 23.86 -30.17
N VAL A 161 -2.29 24.33 -28.94
CA VAL A 161 -2.06 25.76 -28.66
C VAL A 161 -0.80 26.24 -29.37
N ARG A 162 0.30 25.50 -29.26
CA ARG A 162 1.58 25.84 -29.92
C ARG A 162 1.46 25.89 -31.44
N PHE A 163 0.73 24.97 -32.06
CA PHE A 163 0.50 25.01 -33.50
C PHE A 163 -0.37 26.19 -33.92
N SER A 164 -1.44 26.50 -33.18
CA SER A 164 -2.30 27.65 -33.50
C SER A 164 -1.57 29.00 -33.44
N THR A 165 -0.63 29.17 -32.51
CA THR A 165 0.19 30.38 -32.40
C THR A 165 1.27 30.51 -33.47
N LEU A 166 1.66 29.42 -34.15
CA LEU A 166 2.66 29.44 -35.22
C LEU A 166 2.05 29.68 -36.61
N VAL A 167 0.73 29.51 -36.74
CA VAL A 167 -0.01 29.64 -38.01
C VAL A 167 -0.76 30.98 -38.10
N SER A 168 -0.85 31.75 -37.00
CA SER A 168 -1.36 33.15 -36.99
C SER A 168 -0.22 34.14 -37.11
#